data_AF-A0A7C6PCH6-F1
#
_entry.id   AF-A0A7C6PCH6-F1
#
_cell.length_a   1.000
_cell.length_b   1.000
_cell.length_c   1.000
_cell.angle_alpha   90.00
_cell.angle_beta   90.00
_cell.angle_gamma   90.00
#
_symmetry.space_group_name_H-M   'P 1'
#
loop_
_entity.id
_entity.type
_entity.pdbx_description
1 polymer ?
#
loop_
_entity_poly.entity_id
_entity_poly.type
_entity_poly.pdbx_seq_one_letter_code
_entity_poly.pdbx_strand_id
1 'polypeptide(L)' 'MDKRVLRNNILGKRSQIADEDILAYSNVISSKLYDMKQYKRATFIFTFISFKDEVHTHDIIKDSIAAGKKLEFL' A
#
# COMPACT_ATOMS: atom_id res chain seq x y z
N MET A 1 0.06 25.83 6.86
CA MET A 1 -1.05 25.12 6.19
C MET A 1 -1.75 24.26 7.23
N ASP A 2 -3.08 24.36 7.37
CA ASP A 2 -3.86 23.57 8.35
C ASP A 2 -3.86 22.08 7.94
N LYS A 3 -3.51 21.18 8.89
CA LYS A 3 -3.47 19.72 8.68
C LYS A 3 -4.81 19.16 8.18
N ARG A 4 -5.93 19.70 8.65
CA ARG A 4 -7.28 19.33 8.22
C ARG A 4 -7.52 19.72 6.77
N VAL A 5 -7.12 20.93 6.39
CA VAL A 5 -7.25 21.42 5.01
C VAL A 5 -6.43 20.58 4.04
N LEU A 6 -5.17 20.27 4.39
CA LEU A 6 -4.32 19.40 3.57
C LEU A 6 -4.91 17.99 3.45
N ARG A 7 -5.36 17.38 4.55
CA ARG A 7 -5.96 16.04 4.54
C ARG A 7 -7.17 15.98 3.62
N ASN A 8 -8.09 16.95 3.73
CA ASN A 8 -9.28 16.98 2.89
C ASN A 8 -8.93 17.16 1.41
N ASN A 9 -7.92 17.98 1.09
CA ASN A 9 -7.46 18.15 -0.29
C ASN A 9 -6.90 16.84 -0.87
N ILE A 10 -6.07 16.12 -0.11
CA ILE A 10 -5.48 14.85 -0.58
C ILE A 10 -6.54 13.75 -0.72
N LEU A 11 -7.46 13.62 0.24
CA LEU A 11 -8.57 12.65 0.13
C LEU A 11 -9.46 12.98 -1.08
N GLY A 12 -9.74 14.26 -1.32
CA GLY A 12 -10.49 14.69 -2.49
C GLY A 12 -9.79 14.39 -3.82
N LYS A 13 -8.45 14.46 -3.88
CA LYS A 13 -7.70 14.09 -5.08
C LYS A 13 -7.69 12.57 -5.30
N ARG A 14 -7.48 11.80 -4.23
CA ARG A 14 -7.43 10.33 -4.32
C ARG A 14 -8.76 9.72 -4.75
N SER A 15 -9.88 10.29 -4.31
CA SER A 15 -11.21 9.77 -4.66
C SER A 15 -11.61 9.96 -6.12
N GLN A 16 -10.83 10.73 -6.89
CA GLN A 16 -11.05 10.96 -8.32
C GLN A 16 -10.15 10.10 -9.21
N ILE A 17 -9.27 9.28 -8.62
CA ILE A 17 -8.44 8.36 -9.39
C ILE A 17 -9.31 7.18 -9.81
N ALA A 18 -9.23 6.80 -11.09
CA ALA A 18 -9.94 5.62 -11.59
C ALA A 18 -9.39 4.33 -10.97
N ASP A 19 -10.25 3.32 -10.79
CA ASP A 19 -9.85 2.03 -10.19
C ASP A 19 -8.71 1.35 -10.96
N GLU A 20 -8.71 1.48 -12.29
CA GLU A 20 -7.67 0.96 -13.19
C GLU A 20 -6.31 1.64 -12.94
N ASP A 21 -6.33 2.96 -12.70
CA ASP A 21 -5.13 3.74 -12.37
C ASP A 21 -4.64 3.40 -10.96
N ILE A 22 -5.54 3.23 -9.98
CA ILE A 22 -5.20 2.78 -8.63
C ILE A 22 -4.47 1.44 -8.70
N LEU A 23 -4.97 0.50 -9.51
CA LEU A 23 -4.34 -0.80 -9.70
C LEU A 23 -2.96 -0.66 -10.38
N ALA A 24 -2.87 0.14 -11.46
CA ALA A 24 -1.61 0.39 -12.15
C ALA A 24 -0.55 1.00 -11.23
N TYR A 25 -0.91 2.01 -10.44
CA TYR A 25 -0.01 2.62 -9.47
C TYR A 25 0.35 1.67 -8.33
N SER A 26 -0.60 0.88 -7.85
CA SER A 26 -0.36 -0.14 -6.82
C SER A 26 0.67 -1.18 -7.28
N ASN A 27 0.59 -1.61 -8.54
CA ASN A 27 1.57 -2.53 -9.13
C ASN A 27 2.99 -1.94 -9.22
N VAL A 28 3.09 -0.65 -9.56
CA VAL A 28 4.40 0.03 -9.56
C VAL A 28 4.97 0.14 -8.14
N ILE A 29 4.11 0.42 -7.15
CA ILE A 29 4.53 0.53 -5.75
C ILE A 29 4.93 -0.83 -5.19
N SER A 30 4.15 -1.89 -5.44
CA SER A 30 4.45 -3.24 -4.98
C SER A 30 5.75 -3.77 -5.59
N SER A 31 5.97 -3.55 -6.90
CA SER A 31 7.22 -3.91 -7.57
C SER A 31 8.44 -3.25 -6.91
N LYS A 32 8.35 -1.94 -6.62
CA LYS A 32 9.40 -1.21 -5.91
C LYS A 32 9.61 -1.77 -4.50
N LEU A 33 8.53 -2.03 -3.76
CA LEU A 33 8.60 -2.62 -2.42
C LEU A 33 9.32 -3.98 -2.46
N TYR A 34 8.95 -4.85 -3.40
CA TYR A 34 9.54 -6.18 -3.55
C TYR A 34 11.02 -6.14 -3.89
N ASP A 35 11.49 -5.10 -4.58
CA ASP A 35 12.91 -4.95 -4.89
C ASP A 35 13.76 -4.46 -3.71
N MET A 36 13.15 -3.79 -2.72
CA MET A 36 13.87 -3.27 -1.56
C MET A 36 14.56 -4.38 -0.75
N LYS A 37 15.84 -4.18 -0.44
CA LYS A 37 16.61 -5.09 0.44
C LYS A 37 15.95 -5.25 1.82
N GLN A 38 15.28 -4.20 2.29
CA GLN A 38 14.52 -4.18 3.55
C GLN A 38 13.37 -5.17 3.49
N TYR A 39 12.54 -5.12 2.46
CA TYR A 39 11.43 -6.06 2.28
C TYR A 39 11.93 -7.50 2.12
N LYS A 40 12.92 -7.72 1.24
CA LYS A 40 13.50 -9.04 0.98
C LYS A 40 13.99 -9.70 2.28
N ARG A 41 14.69 -8.96 3.15
CA ARG A 41 15.24 -9.46 4.43
C ARG A 41 14.25 -9.47 5.60
N ALA A 42 13.13 -8.76 5.50
CA ALA A 42 12.16 -8.70 6.59
C ALA A 42 11.51 -10.07 6.83
N THR A 43 11.49 -10.50 8.09
CA THR A 43 10.75 -11.69 8.56
C THR A 43 9.44 -11.31 9.24
N PHE A 44 9.30 -10.05 9.67
CA PHE A 44 8.11 -9.49 10.30
C PHE A 44 7.79 -8.13 9.67
N ILE A 45 6.55 -7.92 9.24
CA ILE A 45 6.11 -6.72 8.53
C ILE A 45 4.84 -6.18 9.20
N PHE A 46 4.89 -4.89 9.54
CA PHE A 46 3.68 -4.13 9.86
C PHE A 46 3.04 -3.66 8.57
N THR A 47 1.75 -3.92 8.41
CA THR A 47 0.99 -3.54 7.22
C THR A 47 -0.44 -3.18 7.61
N PHE A 48 -1.26 -2.80 6.64
CA PHE A 48 -2.67 -2.47 6.84
C PHE A 48 -3.50 -3.08 5.70
N ILE A 49 -4.79 -3.29 5.96
CA ILE A 49 -5.74 -3.72 4.92
C ILE A 49 -6.23 -2.47 4.21
N SER A 50 -5.92 -2.35 2.91
CA SER A 50 -6.25 -1.16 2.12
C SER A 50 -7.75 -1.04 1.84
N PHE A 51 -8.29 0.18 1.87
CA PHE A 51 -9.68 0.48 1.50
C PHE A 51 -9.78 1.49 0.34
N LYS A 52 -10.86 1.38 -0.45
CA LYS A 52 -11.22 2.34 -1.51
C LYS A 52 -10.06 2.67 -2.44
N ASP A 53 -9.64 3.93 -2.44
CA ASP A 53 -8.64 4.58 -3.29
C ASP A 53 -7.23 4.52 -2.67
N GLU A 54 -6.99 3.61 -1.72
CA GLU A 54 -5.67 3.32 -1.16
C GLU A 54 -4.85 2.40 -2.07
N VAL A 55 -3.53 2.44 -1.88
CA VAL A 55 -2.64 1.46 -2.51
C VAL A 55 -3.10 0.06 -2.12
N HIS A 56 -3.31 -0.80 -3.12
CA HIS A 56 -3.79 -2.17 -2.87
C HIS A 56 -2.72 -3.00 -2.15
N THR A 57 -2.94 -3.26 -0.86
CA THR A 57 -2.03 -4.05 -0.03
C THR A 57 -2.38 -5.54 -0.03
N HIS A 58 -3.56 -5.92 -0.54
CA HIS A 58 -4.05 -7.30 -0.50
C HIS A 58 -3.08 -8.31 -1.15
N ASP A 59 -2.51 -7.98 -2.29
CA ASP A 59 -1.56 -8.90 -2.96
C ASP A 59 -0.18 -8.88 -2.28
N ILE A 60 0.26 -7.73 -1.76
CA ILE A 60 1.46 -7.63 -0.90
C ILE A 60 1.32 -8.54 0.33
N ILE A 61 0.14 -8.55 0.95
CA ILE A 61 -0.18 -9.40 2.11
C ILE A 61 -0.09 -10.87 1.74
N LYS A 62 -0.75 -11.30 0.65
CA LYS A 62 -0.73 -12.69 0.17
C LYS A 62 0.69 -13.15 -0.15
N ASP A 63 1.43 -12.35 -0.92
CA ASP A 63 2.80 -12.67 -1.35
C ASP A 63 3.75 -12.72 -0.15
N SER A 64 3.59 -11.83 0.83
CA SER A 64 4.40 -11.82 2.05
C SER A 64 4.18 -13.07 2.90
N ILE A 65 2.92 -13.50 3.05
CA ILE A 65 2.56 -14.74 3.76
C ILE A 65 3.14 -15.95 3.02
N ALA A 66 2.99 -16.00 1.69
CA ALA A 66 3.53 -17.08 0.86
C ALA A 66 5.07 -17.15 0.94
N ALA A 67 5.74 -16.00 1.11
CA ALA A 67 7.18 -15.91 1.34
C ALA A 67 7.62 -16.23 2.78
N GLY A 68 6.71 -16.69 3.65
CA GLY A 68 7.01 -17.08 5.02
C GLY A 68 7.22 -15.91 6.00
N LYS A 69 6.77 -14.71 5.64
CA LYS A 69 6.88 -13.53 6.50
C LYS A 69 5.68 -13.47 7.45
N LYS A 70 5.92 -13.08 8.70
CA LYS A 70 4.87 -12.82 9.70
C LYS A 70 4.34 -11.40 9.52
N LEU A 71 3.03 -11.21 9.58
CA LEU A 71 2.37 -9.91 9.44
C LEU A 71 1.72 -9.46 10.73
N GLU A 72 1.74 -8.15 10.97
CA GLU A 72 0.95 -7.45 12.00
C GLU A 72 0.14 -6.35 11.31
N PHE A 73 -1.15 -6.25 11.62
CA PHE A 73 -2.05 -5.29 10.99
C PHE A 73 -2.27 -4.09 11.90
N LEU A 74 -2.07 -2.89 11.35
CA LEU A 74 -2.33 -1.60 12.00
C LEU A 74 -3.80 -1.18 11.89
#